data_AF-A0A0L6WJ93-F1
#
_entry.id   AF-A0A0L6WJ93-F1
#
_cell.length_a   1.000
_cell.length_b   1.000
_cell.length_c   1.000
_cell.angle_alpha   90.00
_cell.angle_beta   90.00
_cell.angle_gamma   90.00
#
_symmetry.space_group_name_H-M   'P 1'
#
loop_
_entity.id
_entity.type
_entity.pdbx_description
1 polymer ?
#
loop_
_entity_poly.entity_id
_entity_poly.type
_entity_poly.pdbx_seq_one_letter_code
_entity_poly.pdbx_strand_id
1 'polypeptide(L)'
;GCSPYFMVTGAHPIIPLDSAEATWLVKLPERPLSTKKLIGYWAQALAKHSQHVKYEKFAEEYKYSIKDFKFKPLDLVLVKNMITESLLSAKMLPWFHGPMVVLTRTQRGNYVVAEMDGTVWQERVAAFRVVPYHARK
;
A
#
# COMPACT_ATOMS: atom_id res chain seq x y z
N GLY A 1 17.27 -19.47 -16.64
CA GLY A 1 15.99 -19.91 -17.21
C GLY A 1 15.00 -18.77 -17.12
N CYS A 2 14.20 -18.53 -18.17
CA CYS A 2 13.19 -17.47 -18.16
C CYS A 2 11.95 -17.93 -17.37
N SER A 3 11.34 -17.01 -16.62
CA SER A 3 10.05 -17.25 -15.99
C SER A 3 8.99 -17.54 -17.08
N PRO A 4 8.09 -18.52 -16.88
CA PRO A 4 6.96 -18.76 -17.78
C PRO A 4 6.14 -17.50 -18.08
N TYR A 5 6.09 -16.54 -17.13
CA TYR A 5 5.42 -15.25 -17.33
C TYR A 5 6.12 -14.38 -18.39
N PHE A 6 7.44 -14.32 -18.35
CA PHE A 6 8.25 -13.56 -19.32
C PHE A 6 8.11 -14.15 -20.73
N MET A 7 8.06 -15.48 -20.84
CA MET A 7 7.86 -16.16 -22.13
C MET A 7 6.51 -15.82 -22.78
N VAL A 8 5.46 -15.58 -21.98
CA VAL A 8 4.10 -15.28 -22.48
C VAL A 8 3.88 -13.79 -22.72
N THR A 9 4.47 -12.92 -21.90
CA THR A 9 4.17 -11.47 -21.89
C THR A 9 5.29 -10.59 -22.43
N GLY A 10 6.50 -11.14 -22.63
CA GLY A 10 7.67 -10.38 -23.07
C GLY A 10 8.20 -9.37 -22.03
N ALA A 11 7.58 -9.32 -20.85
CA ALA A 11 7.96 -8.43 -19.76
C ALA A 11 8.23 -9.24 -18.48
N HIS A 12 9.24 -8.83 -17.72
CA HIS A 12 9.36 -9.32 -16.36
C HIS A 12 8.17 -8.79 -15.56
N PRO A 13 7.56 -9.61 -14.70
CA PRO A 13 6.48 -9.09 -13.91
C PRO A 13 7.00 -7.94 -13.07
N ILE A 14 6.34 -6.78 -13.14
CA ILE A 14 6.58 -5.68 -12.22
C ILE A 14 6.42 -6.28 -10.82
N ILE A 15 7.50 -6.23 -10.04
CA ILE A 15 7.47 -6.67 -8.66
C ILE A 15 6.41 -5.79 -8.01
N PRO A 16 5.32 -6.37 -7.54
CA PRO A 16 4.21 -5.57 -7.07
C PRO A 16 4.66 -4.71 -5.90
N LEU A 17 4.24 -3.44 -5.88
CA LEU A 17 4.48 -2.50 -4.80
C LEU A 17 4.33 -3.22 -3.45
N ASP A 18 5.48 -3.56 -2.86
CA ASP A 18 5.59 -4.43 -1.69
C ASP A 18 5.00 -3.68 -0.50
N SER A 19 4.36 -4.35 0.43
CA SER A 19 4.17 -3.83 1.79
C SER A 19 5.44 -3.19 2.37
N ALA A 20 6.63 -3.72 2.08
CA ALA A 20 7.94 -3.18 2.48
C ALA A 20 8.37 -1.93 1.68
N GLU A 21 7.82 -1.72 0.47
CA GLU A 21 8.06 -0.55 -0.38
C GLU A 21 7.00 0.53 -0.21
N ALA A 22 5.76 0.13 0.05
CA ALA A 22 4.69 1.03 0.44
C ALA A 22 4.98 1.63 1.84
N THR A 23 5.82 0.98 2.65
CA THR A 23 6.36 1.51 3.90
C THR A 23 7.58 2.42 3.74
N TRP A 24 8.00 2.67 2.51
CA TRP A 24 9.14 3.53 2.23
C TRP A 24 8.70 5.01 2.20
N LEU A 25 9.45 5.83 2.94
CA LEU A 25 9.65 7.28 2.76
C LEU A 25 8.84 8.25 3.61
N VAL A 26 7.71 7.87 4.22
CA VAL A 26 6.89 8.87 4.93
C VAL A 26 6.73 8.54 6.41
N LYS A 27 7.36 9.37 7.25
CA LYS A 27 7.05 9.41 8.68
C LYS A 27 5.65 9.98 8.84
N LEU A 28 4.88 9.45 9.81
CA LEU A 28 3.57 9.97 10.14
C LEU A 28 3.67 11.49 10.34
N PRO A 29 3.00 12.30 9.52
CA PRO A 29 3.13 13.73 9.61
C PRO A 29 2.28 14.24 10.78
N GLU A 30 2.87 15.07 11.65
CA GLU A 30 2.15 15.68 12.79
C GLU A 30 1.05 16.66 12.34
N ARG A 31 1.13 17.12 11.09
CA ARG A 31 0.17 18.04 10.44
C ARG A 31 -0.09 17.56 9.02
N PRO A 32 -1.27 17.83 8.44
CA PRO A 32 -1.53 17.48 7.04
C PRO A 32 -0.44 18.04 6.13
N LEU A 33 0.10 17.18 5.27
CA LEU A 33 1.15 17.55 4.32
C LEU A 33 0.57 18.49 3.26
N SER A 34 1.36 19.47 2.85
CA SER A 34 1.02 20.22 1.63
C SER A 34 1.06 19.27 0.43
N THR A 35 0.11 19.42 -0.49
CA THR A 35 0.03 18.65 -1.74
C THR A 35 1.36 18.63 -2.50
N LYS A 36 2.11 19.73 -2.50
CA LYS A 36 3.45 19.79 -3.13
C LYS A 36 4.46 18.83 -2.51
N LYS A 37 4.46 18.71 -1.17
CA LYS A 37 5.33 17.76 -0.46
C LYS A 37 4.89 16.33 -0.72
N LEU A 38 3.59 16.09 -0.78
CA LEU A 38 3.00 14.78 -1.06
C LEU A 38 3.41 14.28 -2.47
N ILE A 39 3.32 15.14 -3.48
CA ILE A 39 3.83 14.86 -4.84
C ILE A 39 5.33 14.57 -4.82
N GLY A 40 6.11 15.32 -4.05
CA GLY A 40 7.55 15.07 -3.89
C GLY A 40 7.86 13.69 -3.33
N TYR A 41 7.09 13.22 -2.34
CA TYR A 41 7.24 11.87 -1.79
C TYR A 41 6.87 10.79 -2.82
N TRP A 42 5.80 11.00 -3.59
CA TRP A 42 5.43 10.08 -4.67
C TRP A 42 6.51 9.98 -5.74
N ALA A 43 7.07 11.10 -6.18
CA ALA A 43 8.17 11.11 -7.14
C ALA A 43 9.41 10.37 -6.61
N GLN A 44 9.73 10.54 -5.32
CA GLN A 44 10.84 9.84 -4.68
C GLN A 44 10.59 8.33 -4.56
N ALA A 45 9.36 7.92 -4.25
CA ALA A 45 8.96 6.51 -4.21
C ALA A 45 9.13 5.85 -5.58
N LEU A 46 8.63 6.51 -6.63
CA LEU A 46 8.75 6.05 -8.02
C LEU A 46 10.21 5.94 -8.47
N ALA A 47 11.08 6.88 -8.07
CA ALA A 47 12.49 6.88 -8.47
C ALA A 47 13.30 5.72 -7.85
N LYS A 48 12.92 5.22 -6.67
CA LYS A 48 13.65 4.15 -5.95
C LYS A 48 13.30 2.73 -6.40
N HIS A 49 12.27 2.58 -7.23
CA HIS A 49 11.71 1.32 -7.74
C HIS A 49 12.72 0.40 -8.49
N SER A 50 13.90 0.89 -8.88
CA SER A 50 14.82 0.14 -9.75
C SER A 50 15.85 -0.74 -9.03
N GLN A 51 16.05 -0.65 -7.71
CA GLN A 51 17.28 -1.19 -7.09
C GLN A 51 17.14 -2.11 -5.86
N HIS A 52 16.02 -2.20 -5.14
CA HIS A 52 16.00 -2.99 -3.90
C HIS A 52 14.62 -3.56 -3.54
N VAL A 53 14.40 -4.86 -3.74
CA VAL A 53 13.26 -5.55 -3.11
C VAL A 53 13.68 -6.93 -2.59
N LYS A 54 13.59 -7.14 -1.27
CA LYS A 54 13.64 -8.47 -0.64
C LYS A 54 12.20 -8.89 -0.33
N TYR A 55 11.58 -9.56 -1.29
CA TYR A 55 10.14 -9.83 -1.40
C TYR A 55 9.59 -10.95 -0.50
N GLU A 56 10.40 -11.91 -0.09
CA GLU A 56 9.88 -13.21 0.38
C GLU A 56 9.22 -13.16 1.76
N LYS A 57 9.76 -12.36 2.69
CA LYS A 57 9.42 -12.52 4.12
C LYS A 57 8.07 -11.89 4.50
N PHE A 58 7.72 -10.73 3.94
CA PHE A 58 6.53 -9.99 4.37
C PHE A 58 5.26 -10.54 3.75
N ALA A 59 5.30 -10.92 2.46
CA ALA A 59 4.16 -11.56 1.83
C ALA A 59 3.76 -12.84 2.57
N GLU A 60 4.72 -13.69 2.96
CA GLU A 60 4.47 -14.94 3.70
C GLU A 60 3.83 -14.71 5.08
N GLU A 61 4.26 -13.69 5.82
CA GLU A 61 3.74 -13.38 7.16
C GLU A 61 2.24 -12.97 7.16
N TYR A 62 1.77 -12.37 6.06
CA TYR A 62 0.41 -11.83 5.96
C TYR A 62 -0.47 -12.52 4.90
N LYS A 63 0.05 -13.50 4.16
CA LYS A 63 -0.67 -14.22 3.08
C LYS A 63 -1.91 -14.98 3.56
N TYR A 64 -1.90 -15.45 4.82
CA TYR A 64 -2.89 -16.38 5.34
C TYR A 64 -3.56 -15.95 6.65
N SER A 65 -3.28 -14.75 7.16
CA SER A 65 -3.78 -14.32 8.46
C SER A 65 -4.77 -13.18 8.30
N ILE A 66 -6.06 -13.47 8.43
CA ILE A 66 -7.10 -12.46 8.68
C ILE A 66 -6.87 -11.95 10.10
N LYS A 67 -5.96 -10.97 10.23
CA LYS A 67 -5.73 -10.27 11.50
C LYS A 67 -6.64 -9.06 11.54
N ASP A 68 -7.51 -9.03 12.54
CA ASP A 68 -8.37 -7.87 12.81
C ASP A 68 -7.54 -6.77 13.48
N PHE A 69 -6.94 -5.91 12.67
CA PHE A 69 -6.26 -4.72 13.17
C PHE A 69 -7.28 -3.64 13.56
N LYS A 70 -7.13 -3.12 14.79
CA LYS A 70 -7.92 -1.98 15.27
C LYS A 70 -7.08 -0.71 15.17
N PHE A 71 -7.25 0.00 14.05
CA PHE A 71 -6.60 1.29 13.82
C PHE A 71 -7.37 2.42 14.50
N LYS A 72 -6.63 3.37 15.05
CA LYS A 72 -7.15 4.61 15.61
C LYS A 72 -7.17 5.70 14.53
N PRO A 73 -8.00 6.74 14.69
CA PRO A 73 -7.85 7.96 13.91
C PRO A 73 -6.40 8.46 13.95
N LEU A 74 -5.91 8.95 12.81
CA LEU A 74 -4.55 9.39 12.55
C LEU A 74 -3.49 8.28 12.41
N ASP A 75 -3.86 7.00 12.51
CA ASP A 75 -2.93 5.92 12.20
C ASP A 75 -2.61 5.87 10.69
N LEU A 76 -1.35 5.59 10.37
CA LEU A 76 -0.91 5.36 8.99
C LEU A 76 -1.13 3.91 8.59
N VAL A 77 -1.73 3.70 7.43
CA VAL A 77 -2.15 2.38 6.94
C VAL A 77 -1.89 2.24 5.45
N LEU A 78 -1.87 0.99 5.00
CA LEU A 78 -1.87 0.59 3.60
C LEU A 78 -3.23 0.00 3.24
N VAL A 79 -3.71 0.26 2.03
CA VAL A 79 -5.00 -0.26 1.56
C VAL A 79 -4.80 -1.23 0.41
N LYS A 80 -5.15 -2.50 0.60
CA LYS A 80 -5.02 -3.55 -0.42
C LYS A 80 -5.86 -3.23 -1.66
N ASN A 81 -5.24 -3.29 -2.82
CA ASN A 81 -5.87 -3.19 -4.13
C ASN A 81 -6.58 -4.52 -4.46
N MET A 82 -7.87 -4.43 -4.80
CA MET A 82 -8.72 -5.62 -5.03
C MET A 82 -8.56 -6.18 -6.45
N ILE A 83 -8.17 -5.33 -7.41
CA ILE A 83 -8.02 -5.70 -8.84
C ILE A 83 -6.91 -6.75 -9.00
N THR A 84 -5.91 -6.74 -8.12
CA THR A 84 -4.74 -7.61 -8.17
C THR A 84 -5.03 -9.09 -7.88
N GLU A 85 -6.15 -9.41 -7.24
CA GLU A 85 -6.52 -10.81 -6.96
C GLU A 85 -7.17 -11.54 -8.15
N SER A 86 -7.81 -10.82 -9.08
CA SER A 86 -8.70 -11.45 -10.07
C SER A 86 -8.19 -11.42 -11.52
N LEU A 87 -7.19 -10.60 -11.85
CA LEU A 87 -6.74 -10.39 -13.23
C LEU A 87 -5.27 -10.76 -13.46
N LEU A 88 -5.00 -11.50 -14.54
CA LEU A 88 -3.64 -11.89 -14.94
C LEU A 88 -2.75 -10.67 -15.25
N SER A 89 -3.35 -9.59 -15.79
CA SER A 89 -2.73 -8.30 -16.04
C SER A 89 -2.51 -7.49 -14.77
N ALA A 90 -3.24 -7.78 -13.70
CA ALA A 90 -3.14 -7.04 -12.45
C ALA A 90 -1.91 -7.40 -11.63
N LYS A 91 -1.13 -8.41 -12.05
CA LYS A 91 0.25 -8.59 -11.59
C LYS A 91 1.12 -7.35 -11.84
N MET A 92 0.73 -6.48 -12.78
CA MET A 92 1.43 -5.23 -13.09
C MET A 92 0.96 -4.06 -12.21
N LEU A 93 -0.08 -4.25 -11.39
CA LEU A 93 -0.64 -3.22 -10.53
C LEU A 93 -0.05 -3.31 -9.12
N PRO A 94 0.10 -2.18 -8.43
CA PRO A 94 0.49 -2.17 -7.03
C PRO A 94 -0.53 -2.96 -6.18
N TRP A 95 -0.02 -3.78 -5.25
CA TRP A 95 -0.87 -4.58 -4.35
C TRP A 95 -1.51 -3.74 -3.25
N PHE A 96 -0.88 -2.62 -2.91
CA PHE A 96 -1.35 -1.69 -1.90
C PHE A 96 -1.39 -0.26 -2.44
N HIS A 97 -2.36 0.51 -1.98
CA HIS A 97 -2.38 1.95 -2.05
C HIS A 97 -1.87 2.54 -0.74
N GLY A 98 -1.32 3.74 -0.80
CA GLY A 98 -0.86 4.46 0.39
C GLY A 98 0.63 4.31 0.66
N PRO A 99 1.17 5.15 1.56
CA PRO A 99 0.60 5.48 2.88
C PRO A 99 -0.68 6.32 2.89
N MET A 100 -1.67 5.89 3.69
CA MET A 100 -2.94 6.60 3.93
C MET A 100 -3.18 6.79 5.42
N VAL A 101 -3.93 7.84 5.79
CA VAL A 101 -4.30 8.15 7.17
C VAL A 101 -5.72 7.67 7.44
N VAL A 102 -5.92 6.97 8.55
CA VAL A 102 -7.26 6.62 9.04
C VAL A 102 -7.92 7.87 9.61
N LEU A 103 -9.06 8.29 9.06
CA LEU A 103 -9.84 9.39 9.64
C LEU A 103 -10.74 8.88 10.77
N THR A 104 -11.48 7.80 10.51
CA THR A 104 -12.38 7.22 11.50
C THR A 104 -12.77 5.79 11.12
N ARG A 105 -13.26 5.03 12.10
CA ARG A 105 -13.93 3.75 11.90
C ARG A 105 -15.43 3.93 12.04
N THR A 106 -16.17 3.57 10.99
CA THR A 106 -17.62 3.58 10.99
C THR A 106 -18.18 2.54 11.96
N GLN A 107 -19.41 2.72 12.43
CA GLN A 107 -20.11 1.76 13.31
C GLN A 107 -20.21 0.35 12.69
N ARG A 108 -20.21 0.25 11.36
CA ARG A 108 -20.26 -1.00 10.61
C ARG A 108 -18.89 -1.68 10.46
N GLY A 109 -17.84 -1.11 11.04
CA GLY A 109 -16.49 -1.67 11.03
C GLY A 109 -15.61 -1.29 9.84
N ASN A 110 -16.14 -0.54 8.86
CA ASN A 110 -15.34 0.01 7.74
C ASN A 110 -14.53 1.23 8.18
N TYR A 111 -13.45 1.51 7.47
CA TYR A 111 -12.62 2.68 7.67
C TYR A 111 -12.88 3.76 6.61
N VAL A 112 -12.90 5.01 7.07
CA VAL A 112 -12.73 6.20 6.23
C VAL A 112 -11.24 6.50 6.21
N VAL A 113 -10.63 6.49 5.02
CA VAL A 113 -9.21 6.77 4.84
C VAL A 113 -9.01 7.99 3.96
N ALA A 114 -7.96 8.73 4.26
CA ALA A 114 -7.54 9.93 3.55
C ALA A 114 -6.09 9.82 3.13
N GLU A 115 -5.72 10.60 2.13
CA GLU A 115 -4.34 10.91 1.86
C GLU A 115 -3.74 11.78 2.98
N MET A 116 -2.42 11.87 3.01
CA MET A 116 -1.70 12.56 4.10
C MET A 116 -1.86 14.10 4.07
N ASP A 117 -2.44 14.65 3.02
CA ASP A 117 -2.87 16.05 2.95
C ASP A 117 -4.25 16.30 3.57
N GLY A 118 -4.95 15.23 3.98
CA GLY A 118 -6.30 15.28 4.54
C GLY A 118 -7.41 15.07 3.51
N THR A 119 -7.08 14.87 2.23
CA THR A 119 -8.06 14.60 1.17
C THR A 119 -8.64 13.19 1.35
N VAL A 120 -9.97 13.08 1.47
CA VAL A 120 -10.64 11.78 1.62
C VAL A 120 -10.45 10.95 0.35
N TRP A 121 -9.86 9.76 0.49
CA TRP A 121 -9.67 8.83 -0.63
C TRP A 121 -10.86 7.88 -0.78
N GLN A 122 -11.28 7.23 0.31
CA GLN A 122 -12.45 6.35 0.31
C GLN A 122 -13.08 6.27 1.70
N GLU A 123 -14.41 6.39 1.76
CA GLU A 123 -15.16 6.40 3.02
C GLU A 123 -15.55 5.00 3.54
N ARG A 124 -15.55 4.01 2.65
CA ARG A 124 -16.03 2.65 2.95
C ARG A 124 -14.99 1.60 2.61
N VAL A 125 -13.80 1.72 3.20
CA VAL A 125 -12.76 0.70 3.08
C VAL A 125 -13.05 -0.43 4.05
N ALA A 126 -13.20 -1.64 3.52
CA ALA A 126 -13.42 -2.83 4.34
C ALA A 126 -12.20 -3.10 5.24
N ALA A 127 -12.44 -3.49 6.50
CA ALA A 127 -11.37 -3.67 7.50
C ALA A 127 -10.25 -4.62 7.05
N PHE A 128 -10.60 -5.72 6.37
CA PHE A 128 -9.62 -6.70 5.88
C PHE A 128 -8.70 -6.16 4.77
N ARG A 129 -9.04 -5.02 4.14
CA ARG A 129 -8.19 -4.35 3.15
C ARG A 129 -7.17 -3.43 3.81
N VAL A 130 -7.34 -3.08 5.07
CA VAL A 130 -6.48 -2.12 5.78
C VAL A 130 -5.38 -2.89 6.52
N VAL A 131 -4.14 -2.63 6.14
CA VAL A 131 -2.93 -3.28 6.67
C VAL A 131 -2.09 -2.23 7.38
N PRO A 132 -1.42 -2.55 8.50
CA PRO A 132 -0.61 -1.57 9.21
C PRO A 132 0.54 -1.05 8.35
N TYR A 133 0.80 0.26 8.44
CA TYR A 133 2.02 0.86 7.91
C TYR A 133 3.16 0.70 8.93
N HIS A 134 4.32 0.21 8.50
CA HIS A 134 5.51 0.08 9.33
C HIS A 134 6.63 0.99 8.81
N ALA A 135 6.71 2.21 9.35
CA ALA A 135 7.81 3.11 9.01
C ALA A 135 9.16 2.49 9.38
N ARG A 136 10.12 2.48 8.44
CA ARG A 136 11.50 2.05 8.73
C ARG A 136 12.18 3.09 9.63
N LYS A 137 12.80 2.64 10.74
CA LYS A 137 13.64 3.48 11.62
C LYS A 137 14.86 4.00 10.89
#